data_AF-Q4J8Y5-F1
#
_entry.id   AF-Q4J8Y5-F1
#
_cell.length_a   1.000
_cell.length_b   1.000
_cell.length_c   1.000
_cell.angle_alpha   90.00
_cell.angle_beta   90.00
_cell.angle_gamma   90.00
#
_symmetry.space_group_name_H-M   'P 1'
#
loop_
_entity.id
_entity.type
_entity.pdbx_description
1 polymer ?
#
loop_
_entity_poly.entity_id
_entity_poly.type
_entity_poly.pdbx_seq_one_letter_code
_entity_poly.pdbx_strand_id
1 'polypeptide(L)'
;MRLFKLEKKQNQLEIINNTPKKVLLRRVALSYEVTTFGYEMERVPKLITEEVSLEKEVEPEKSIRIPLKLDTLKRVSIVYRAEDSDITLREDIDL
;
A
#
# COMPACT_ATOMS: atom_id res chain seq x y z
N MET A 1 1.78 1.04 16.93
CA MET A 1 0.37 1.10 16.50
C MET A 1 0.38 1.42 15.01
N ARG A 2 -0.33 0.66 14.16
CA ARG A 2 -0.37 0.94 12.72
C ARG A 2 -1.24 2.18 12.47
N LEU A 3 -0.76 3.14 11.68
CA LEU A 3 -1.48 4.40 11.42
C LEU A 3 -2.52 4.21 10.32
N PHE A 4 -2.27 3.27 9.40
CA PHE A 4 -3.26 2.83 8.43
C PHE A 4 -3.76 1.42 8.72
N LYS A 5 -5.06 1.20 8.55
CA LYS A 5 -5.67 -0.12 8.48
C LYS A 5 -5.85 -0.49 7.02
N LEU A 6 -5.48 -1.71 6.66
CA LEU A 6 -5.60 -2.24 5.30
C LEU A 6 -6.69 -3.31 5.26
N GLU A 7 -7.60 -3.19 4.31
CA GLU A 7 -8.59 -4.22 4.00
C GLU A 7 -8.48 -4.62 2.53
N LYS A 8 -8.08 -5.88 2.29
CA LYS A 8 -8.00 -6.44 0.95
C LYS A 8 -9.34 -7.06 0.58
N LYS A 9 -9.93 -6.58 -0.50
CA LYS A 9 -11.09 -7.18 -1.19
C LYS A 9 -10.60 -7.77 -2.51
N GLN A 10 -11.36 -8.68 -3.12
CA GLN A 10 -10.93 -9.49 -4.28
C GLN A 10 -10.13 -8.70 -5.31
N ASN A 11 -10.59 -7.52 -5.76
CA ASN A 11 -9.90 -6.73 -6.79
C ASN A 11 -9.44 -5.33 -6.32
N GLN A 12 -9.44 -5.06 -5.02
CA GLN A 12 -9.11 -3.73 -4.51
C GLN A 12 -8.52 -3.78 -3.11
N LEU A 13 -7.62 -2.85 -2.84
CA LEU A 13 -7.12 -2.55 -1.51
C LEU A 13 -7.84 -1.30 -0.99
N GLU A 14 -8.43 -1.42 0.19
CA GLU A 14 -8.97 -0.31 0.94
C GLU A 14 -7.97 0.10 2.03
N ILE A 15 -7.49 1.33 1.95
CA ILE A 15 -6.56 1.93 2.91
C ILE A 15 -7.37 2.91 3.76
N ILE A 16 -7.48 2.63 5.04
CA ILE A 16 -8.27 3.42 6.00
C ILE A 16 -7.29 4.22 6.87
N ASN A 17 -7.49 5.53 6.94
CA ASN A 17 -6.75 6.38 7.86
C ASN A 17 -7.25 6.10 9.29
N ASN A 18 -6.47 5.39 10.09
CA ASN A 18 -6.78 5.07 11.49
C ASN A 18 -6.12 6.08 12.46
N THR A 19 -5.66 7.22 11.95
CA THR A 19 -5.10 8.30 12.76
C THR A 19 -6.19 9.30 13.15
N PRO A 20 -6.04 10.01 14.28
CA PRO A 20 -7.01 11.03 14.71
C PRO A 20 -6.93 12.32 13.87
N LYS A 21 -6.00 12.40 12.92
CA LYS A 21 -5.74 13.59 12.10
C LYS A 21 -5.89 13.29 10.63
N LYS A 22 -6.06 14.34 9.84
CA LYS A 22 -6.03 14.25 8.40
C LYS A 22 -4.60 13.96 7.93
N VAL A 23 -4.49 13.16 6.86
CA VAL A 23 -3.22 12.86 6.21
C VAL A 23 -3.32 13.10 4.71
N LEU A 24 -2.26 13.64 4.11
CA LEU A 24 -2.09 13.70 2.68
C LEU A 24 -1.35 12.44 2.23
N LEU A 25 -2.06 11.49 1.65
CA LEU A 25 -1.43 10.41 0.90
C LEU A 25 -0.75 11.02 -0.33
N ARG A 26 0.46 10.52 -0.65
CA ARG A 26 1.25 10.95 -1.81
C ARG A 26 1.54 9.80 -2.76
N ARG A 27 1.90 8.64 -2.20
CA ARG A 27 2.23 7.45 -2.98
C ARG A 27 1.87 6.20 -2.20
N VAL A 28 1.43 5.18 -2.91
CA VAL A 28 1.28 3.83 -2.40
C VAL A 28 2.06 2.90 -3.30
N ALA A 29 2.97 2.11 -2.75
CA ALA A 29 3.64 1.03 -3.47
C ALA A 29 3.05 -0.31 -3.04
N LEU A 30 2.63 -1.09 -4.02
CA LEU A 30 2.01 -2.41 -3.87
C LEU A 30 3.02 -3.46 -4.32
N SER A 31 3.48 -4.31 -3.39
CA SER A 31 4.41 -5.39 -3.69
C SER A 31 3.65 -6.72 -3.78
N TYR A 32 3.67 -7.32 -4.96
CA TYR A 32 3.03 -8.60 -5.27
C TYR A 32 4.07 -9.71 -5.36
N GLU A 33 3.74 -10.88 -4.82
CA GLU A 33 4.53 -12.09 -5.03
C GLU A 33 4.13 -12.73 -6.37
N VAL A 34 5.13 -12.95 -7.22
CA VAL A 34 4.98 -13.65 -8.49
C VAL A 34 5.95 -14.81 -8.52
N THR A 35 5.59 -15.86 -9.25
CA THR A 35 6.50 -16.97 -9.50
C THR A 35 7.19 -16.77 -10.84
N THR A 36 8.50 -16.87 -10.86
CA THR A 36 9.31 -16.84 -12.09
C THR A 36 10.05 -18.17 -12.24
N PHE A 37 10.44 -18.53 -13.46
CA PHE A 37 11.25 -19.71 -13.72
C PHE A 37 12.73 -19.30 -13.75
N GLY A 38 13.56 -20.04 -13.00
CA GLY A 38 15.01 -19.95 -13.04
C GLY A 38 15.60 -20.61 -14.29
N TYR A 39 16.92 -20.55 -14.43
CA TYR A 39 17.63 -21.13 -15.56
C TYR A 39 17.51 -22.66 -15.61
N GLU A 40 17.35 -23.33 -14.46
CA GLU A 40 17.16 -24.78 -14.36
C GLU A 40 15.67 -25.18 -14.33
N MET A 41 14.78 -24.27 -14.76
CA MET A 41 13.31 -24.42 -14.73
C MET A 41 12.71 -24.60 -13.33
N GLU A 42 13.45 -24.25 -12.28
CA GLU A 42 12.95 -24.19 -10.91
C GLU A 42 12.04 -22.97 -10.71
N ARG A 43 11.00 -23.13 -9.86
CA ARG A 43 10.08 -22.03 -9.52
C ARG A 43 10.70 -21.17 -8.42
N VAL A 44 10.98 -19.90 -8.74
CA VAL A 44 11.56 -18.92 -7.81
C VAL A 44 10.54 -17.82 -7.52
N PRO A 45 10.16 -17.60 -6.24
CA PRO A 45 9.32 -16.48 -5.87
C PRO A 45 10.10 -15.16 -6.05
N LYS A 46 9.44 -14.16 -6.64
CA LYS A 46 9.96 -12.79 -6.76
C LYS A 46 8.88 -11.80 -6.34
N LEU A 47 9.32 -10.65 -5.84
CA LEU A 47 8.44 -9.53 -5.56
C LEU A 47 8.51 -8.54 -6.72
N ILE A 48 7.37 -8.19 -7.28
CA ILE A 48 7.23 -7.05 -8.19
C ILE A 48 6.52 -5.93 -7.45
N THR A 49 6.98 -4.70 -7.65
CA THR A 49 6.38 -3.53 -7.00
C THR A 49 5.75 -2.62 -8.02
N GLU A 50 4.51 -2.24 -7.77
CA GLU A 50 3.75 -1.26 -8.52
C GLU A 50 3.63 0.02 -7.68
N GLU A 51 3.95 1.17 -8.26
CA GLU A 51 3.75 2.46 -7.60
C GLU A 51 2.50 3.15 -8.11
N VAL A 52 1.64 3.59 -7.18
CA VAL A 52 0.46 4.40 -7.44
C VAL A 52 0.67 5.76 -6.79
N SER A 53 0.92 6.78 -7.60
CA SER A 53 1.01 8.17 -7.12
C SER A 53 -0.40 8.72 -6.93
N LEU A 54 -0.70 9.18 -5.73
CA LEU A 54 -2.02 9.62 -5.30
C LEU A 54 -1.80 10.84 -4.43
N GLU A 55 -2.09 12.05 -4.90
CA GLU A 55 -2.11 13.25 -4.05
C GLU A 55 -3.52 13.45 -3.54
N LYS A 56 -3.87 12.74 -2.46
CA LYS A 56 -5.22 12.76 -1.90
C LYS A 56 -5.18 12.92 -0.40
N GLU A 57 -6.00 13.85 0.07
CA GLU A 57 -6.27 14.04 1.47
C GLU A 57 -7.26 12.99 1.97
N VAL A 58 -6.92 12.35 3.09
CA VAL A 58 -7.76 11.34 3.74
C VAL A 58 -8.01 11.79 5.18
N GLU A 59 -9.26 12.18 5.43
CA GLU A 59 -9.74 12.51 6.77
C GLU A 59 -9.68 11.30 7.71
N PRO A 60 -9.70 11.49 9.04
CA PRO A 60 -9.81 10.40 10.01
C PRO A 60 -10.95 9.44 9.65
N GLU A 61 -10.69 8.13 9.80
CA GLU A 61 -11.62 7.02 9.54
C GLU A 61 -12.12 6.90 8.09
N LYS A 62 -11.72 7.80 7.18
CA LYS A 62 -12.03 7.68 5.76
C LYS A 62 -11.07 6.72 5.07
N SER A 63 -11.54 6.17 3.95
CA SER A 63 -10.79 5.22 3.15
C SER A 63 -10.52 5.73 1.73
N ILE A 64 -9.43 5.23 1.16
CA ILE A 64 -9.14 5.29 -0.26
C ILE A 64 -9.12 3.86 -0.81
N ARG A 65 -9.61 3.70 -2.04
CA ARG A 65 -9.63 2.42 -2.74
C ARG A 65 -8.63 2.45 -3.88
N ILE A 66 -7.78 1.43 -3.95
CA ILE A 66 -6.79 1.24 -5.00
C ILE A 66 -7.10 -0.09 -5.68
N PRO A 67 -7.36 -0.12 -7.00
CA PRO A 67 -7.57 -1.37 -7.71
C PRO A 67 -6.29 -2.21 -7.67
N LEU A 68 -6.42 -3.51 -7.41
CA LEU A 68 -5.31 -4.45 -7.42
C LEU A 68 -5.19 -5.08 -8.81
N LYS A 69 -3.95 -5.22 -9.28
CA LYS A 69 -3.66 -5.93 -10.52
C LYS A 69 -3.53 -7.44 -10.33
N LEU A 70 -3.13 -7.87 -9.13
CA LEU A 70 -2.89 -9.26 -8.79
C LEU A 70 -3.40 -9.56 -7.38
N ASP A 71 -3.91 -10.78 -7.19
CA ASP A 71 -4.38 -11.27 -5.89
C ASP A 71 -3.23 -11.65 -4.94
N THR A 72 -1.99 -11.62 -5.40
CA THR A 72 -0.80 -12.04 -4.65
C THR A 72 -0.11 -10.89 -3.90
N LEU A 73 -0.85 -9.82 -3.59
CA LEU A 73 -0.34 -8.69 -2.81
C LEU A 73 0.18 -9.18 -1.43
N LYS A 74 1.45 -8.91 -1.14
CA LYS A 74 2.14 -9.27 0.10
C LYS A 74 2.47 -8.09 1.00
N ARG A 75 2.77 -6.93 0.40
CA ARG A 75 3.19 -5.75 1.14
C ARG A 75 2.64 -4.49 0.50
N VAL A 76 2.32 -3.52 1.35
CA VAL A 76 1.90 -2.18 0.94
C VAL A 76 2.78 -1.17 1.67
N SER A 77 3.40 -0.26 0.91
CA SER A 77 4.15 0.86 1.44
C SER A 77 3.38 2.15 1.18
N ILE A 78 3.02 2.86 2.23
CA ILE A 78 2.24 4.10 2.15
C ILE A 78 3.15 5.27 2.48
N VAL A 79 3.28 6.21 1.54
CA VAL A 79 3.97 7.48 1.71
C VAL A 79 2.94 8.59 1.90
N TYR A 80 3.03 9.30 3.01
CA TYR A 80 2.05 10.30 3.42
C TYR A 80 2.70 11.46 4.17
N ARG A 81 1.94 12.54 4.34
CA ARG A 81 2.30 13.69 5.17
C ARG A 81 1.16 13.94 6.16
N ALA A 82 1.48 14.07 7.44
CA ALA A 82 0.49 14.46 8.44
C ALA A 82 0.16 15.95 8.29
N GLU A 83 -1.09 16.35 8.54
CA GLU A 83 -1.56 17.74 8.39
C GLU A 83 -0.73 18.76 9.18
N ASP A 84 -0.25 18.37 10.36
CA ASP A 84 0.52 19.21 11.29
C ASP A 84 2.04 19.10 11.12
N SER A 85 2.51 18.47 10.04
CA SER A 85 3.92 18.21 9.83
C SER A 85 4.36 18.44 8.39
N ASP A 86 5.52 19.06 8.23
CA ASP A 86 6.19 19.20 6.94
C ASP A 86 6.96 17.93 6.54
N ILE A 87 6.93 16.92 7.40
CA ILE A 87 7.69 15.68 7.22
C ILE A 87 6.87 14.70 6.38
N THR A 88 7.51 14.14 5.35
CA THR A 88 6.97 12.99 4.62
C THR A 88 7.37 11.72 5.35
N LEU A 89 6.38 10.92 5.70
CA LEU A 89 6.52 9.65 6.41
C LEU A 89 6.22 8.47 5.48
N ARG A 90 6.73 7.31 5.85
CA ARG A 90 6.48 6.04 5.17
C ARG A 90 6.08 4.99 6.20
N GLU A 91 5.01 4.25 5.90
CA GLU A 91 4.61 3.07 6.65
C GLU A 91 4.59 1.85 5.73
N ASP A 92 5.32 0.80 6.11
CA ASP A 92 5.36 -0.49 5.41
C ASP A 92 4.48 -1.50 6.16
N ILE A 93 3.54 -2.12 5.45
CA ILE A 93 2.55 -3.04 6.02
C ILE A 93 2.57 -4.35 5.23
N ASP A 94 3.00 -5.42 5.89
CA ASP A 94 2.89 -6.79 5.38
C ASP A 94 1.47 -7.34 5.62
N LEU A 95 0.95 -8.10 4.65
CA LEU A 95 -0.40 -8.69 4.59
C LEU A 95 -0.39 -10.22 4.71
#